data_AF-A0A524DAG6-F1
#
_entry.id   AF-A0A524DAG6-F1
#
_cell.length_a   1.000
_cell.length_b   1.000
_cell.length_c   1.000
_cell.angle_alpha   90.00
_cell.angle_beta   90.00
_cell.angle_gamma   90.00
#
_symmetry.space_group_name_H-M   'P 1'
#
loop_
_entity.id
_entity.type
_entity.pdbx_description
1 polymer ?
#
loop_
_entity_poly.entity_id
_entity_poly.type
_entity_poly.pdbx_seq_one_letter_code
_entity_poly.pdbx_strand_id
1 'polypeptide(L)'
;RGCRAEGGQVKDFPVCKTYECVTDKGFTFCFECEDFPCEKLQPIVNFEIFKPHNSKVYNLIKIQKLGIEKWNKICEEETKRYYKAKKVKYGGDPLTLEKKDPNMYKKKK
;
A
#
# COMPACT_ATOMS: atom_id res chain seq x y z
N ARG A 1 -5.11 7.42 10.87
CA ARG A 1 -6.22 6.44 10.88
C ARG A 1 -6.54 6.08 9.42
N GLY A 2 -6.92 4.83 9.14
CA GLY A 2 -7.16 4.34 7.77
C GLY A 2 -8.64 4.42 7.37
N CYS A 3 -8.94 4.18 6.08
CA CYS A 3 -10.29 4.26 5.50
C CYS A 3 -11.40 3.61 6.35
N ARG A 4 -11.17 2.40 6.87
CA ARG A 4 -12.17 1.68 7.70
C ARG A 4 -12.38 2.31 9.08
N ALA A 5 -11.32 2.82 9.70
CA ALA A 5 -11.41 3.47 11.00
C ALA A 5 -12.13 4.83 10.93
N GLU A 6 -12.25 5.40 9.72
CA GLU A 6 -12.94 6.66 9.45
C GLU A 6 -14.26 6.44 8.69
N GLY A 7 -14.80 5.21 8.67
CA GLY A 7 -16.08 4.93 8.02
C GLY A 7 -16.12 5.23 6.51
N GLY A 8 -14.99 5.10 5.81
CA GLY A 8 -14.89 5.43 4.39
C GLY A 8 -14.72 6.92 4.08
N GLN A 9 -14.79 7.79 5.09
CA GLN A 9 -14.69 9.25 4.95
C GLN A 9 -13.30 9.72 5.38
N VAL A 10 -12.36 9.77 4.43
CA VAL A 10 -10.99 10.24 4.72
C VAL A 10 -10.96 11.77 4.66
N LYS A 11 -10.73 12.44 5.79
CA LYS A 11 -10.79 13.91 5.91
C LYS A 11 -12.16 14.45 5.47
N ASP A 12 -12.20 15.58 4.79
CA ASP A 12 -13.42 16.24 4.32
C ASP A 12 -13.89 15.75 2.93
N PHE A 13 -13.37 14.60 2.47
CA PHE A 13 -13.84 13.98 1.23
C PHE A 13 -15.18 13.25 1.46
N PRO A 14 -16.02 13.11 0.42
CA PRO A 14 -17.22 12.29 0.51
C PRO A 14 -16.88 10.84 0.84
N VAL A 15 -17.87 10.12 1.39
CA VAL A 15 -17.73 8.68 1.67
C VAL A 15 -17.33 7.96 0.39
N CYS A 16 -16.31 7.11 0.51
CA CYS A 16 -15.79 6.37 -0.62
C CYS A 16 -16.82 5.37 -1.15
N LYS A 17 -17.21 5.49 -2.42
CA LYS A 17 -18.14 4.55 -3.09
C LYS A 17 -17.71 3.09 -3.06
N THR A 18 -16.40 2.82 -3.01
CA THR A 18 -15.89 1.45 -2.86
C THR A 18 -16.08 0.92 -1.43
N TYR A 19 -16.02 1.81 -0.44
CA TYR A 19 -16.30 1.47 0.96
C TYR A 19 -17.80 1.16 1.14
N GLU A 20 -18.69 2.04 0.65
CA GLU A 20 -20.14 1.81 0.67
C GLU A 20 -20.50 0.47 0.02
N CYS A 21 -19.96 0.20 -1.17
CA CYS A 21 -20.24 -1.04 -1.89
C CYS A 21 -19.86 -2.31 -1.11
N VAL A 22 -18.77 -2.31 -0.34
CA VAL A 22 -18.36 -3.50 0.42
C VAL A 22 -19.19 -3.64 1.70
N THR A 23 -19.51 -2.53 2.37
CA THR A 23 -20.32 -2.54 3.58
C THR A 23 -21.79 -2.88 3.31
N ASP A 24 -22.36 -2.40 2.21
CA ASP A 24 -23.75 -2.68 1.82
C ASP A 24 -23.95 -4.17 1.48
N LYS A 25 -22.89 -4.84 0.98
CA LYS A 25 -22.87 -6.29 0.75
C LYS A 25 -22.58 -7.10 2.02
N GLY A 26 -22.37 -6.46 3.18
CA GLY A 26 -22.05 -7.12 4.44
C GLY A 26 -20.61 -7.65 4.55
N PHE A 27 -19.72 -7.24 3.65
CA PHE A 27 -18.32 -7.65 3.63
C PHE A 27 -17.42 -6.64 4.36
N THR A 28 -16.32 -7.11 4.91
CA THR A 28 -15.25 -6.29 5.52
C THR A 28 -14.18 -5.91 4.48
N PHE A 29 -13.95 -6.79 3.51
CA PHE A 29 -12.98 -6.64 2.45
C PHE A 29 -13.56 -7.03 1.10
N CYS A 30 -13.18 -6.30 0.05
CA CYS A 30 -13.69 -6.58 -1.29
C CYS A 30 -13.33 -7.99 -1.77
N PHE A 31 -12.26 -8.62 -1.27
CA PHE A 31 -11.88 -9.99 -1.65
C PHE A 31 -12.86 -11.07 -1.15
N GLU A 32 -13.78 -10.72 -0.26
CA GLU A 32 -14.84 -11.62 0.22
C GLU A 32 -16.03 -11.67 -0.74
N CYS A 33 -16.11 -10.72 -1.68
CA CYS A 33 -17.14 -10.69 -2.70
C CYS A 33 -16.80 -11.63 -3.86
N GLU A 34 -17.79 -12.39 -4.34
CA GLU A 34 -17.64 -13.32 -5.48
C GLU A 34 -17.22 -12.62 -6.78
N ASP A 35 -17.61 -11.35 -6.95
CA ASP A 35 -17.24 -10.51 -8.11
C ASP A 35 -15.78 -10.00 -8.05
N PHE A 36 -15.00 -10.36 -7.02
CA PHE A 36 -13.65 -9.83 -6.85
C PHE A 36 -12.64 -10.50 -7.78
N PRO A 37 -11.77 -9.72 -8.48
CA PRO A 37 -11.73 -8.26 -8.55
C PRO A 37 -12.75 -7.68 -9.53
N CYS A 38 -13.53 -6.67 -9.11
CA CYS A 38 -14.55 -6.04 -9.94
C CYS A 38 -14.08 -4.72 -10.58
N GLU A 39 -14.89 -4.17 -11.50
CA GLU A 39 -14.60 -2.94 -12.25
C GLU A 39 -14.30 -1.72 -11.36
N LYS A 40 -14.90 -1.64 -10.16
CA LYS A 40 -14.64 -0.55 -9.20
C LYS A 40 -13.20 -0.51 -8.68
N LEU A 41 -12.44 -1.59 -8.88
CA LEU A 41 -11.04 -1.73 -8.46
C LEU A 41 -10.06 -1.65 -9.64
N GLN A 42 -10.52 -1.30 -10.84
CA GLN A 42 -9.64 -1.14 -11.98
C GLN A 42 -8.57 -0.07 -11.70
N PRO A 43 -7.32 -0.30 -12.15
CA PRO A 43 -6.27 0.69 -12.04
C PRO A 43 -6.58 1.90 -12.92
N ILE A 44 -6.15 3.07 -12.48
CA ILE A 44 -6.27 4.29 -13.27
C ILE A 44 -5.26 4.22 -14.41
N VAL A 45 -5.74 4.28 -15.65
CA VAL A 45 -4.92 4.27 -16.86
C VAL A 45 -4.34 5.67 -17.07
N ASN A 46 -3.05 5.81 -16.76
CA ASN A 46 -2.08 6.84 -17.16
C ASN A 46 -0.83 6.59 -16.32
N PHE A 47 -0.04 5.60 -16.77
CA PHE A 47 1.03 4.88 -16.08
C PHE A 47 2.19 5.72 -15.54
N GLU A 48 2.24 7.01 -15.87
CA GLU A 48 3.37 7.88 -15.58
C GLU A 48 3.46 8.28 -14.11
N ILE A 49 2.36 8.10 -13.35
CA ILE A 49 2.31 8.42 -11.94
C ILE A 49 1.77 7.21 -11.19
N PHE A 50 2.64 6.50 -10.46
CA PHE A 50 2.21 5.49 -9.51
C PHE A 50 1.22 6.12 -8.52
N LYS A 51 -0.07 5.79 -8.64
CA LYS A 51 -1.10 6.20 -7.69
C LYS A 51 -1.33 5.07 -6.69
N PRO A 52 -1.44 5.35 -5.38
CA PRO A 52 -1.82 4.35 -4.38
C PRO A 52 -3.12 3.59 -4.70
N HIS A 53 -3.97 4.16 -5.57
CA HIS A 53 -5.17 3.51 -6.07
C HIS A 53 -4.88 2.23 -6.88
N ASN A 54 -3.72 2.15 -7.55
CA ASN A 54 -3.37 1.02 -8.40
C ASN A 54 -2.84 -0.19 -7.59
N SER A 55 -2.49 -0.01 -6.31
CA SER A 55 -2.08 -1.12 -5.44
C SER A 55 -3.24 -1.76 -4.67
N LYS A 56 -4.48 -1.26 -4.80
CA LYS A 56 -5.65 -1.73 -4.03
C LYS A 56 -5.88 -3.23 -4.16
N VAL A 57 -5.92 -3.76 -5.39
CA VAL A 57 -6.14 -5.19 -5.65
C VAL A 57 -5.01 -6.03 -5.06
N TYR A 58 -3.75 -5.62 -5.27
CA TYR A 58 -2.59 -6.30 -4.71
C TYR A 58 -2.64 -6.36 -3.18
N ASN A 59 -2.94 -5.24 -2.52
CA ASN A 59 -3.03 -5.16 -1.07
C ASN A 59 -4.17 -6.04 -0.55
N LEU A 60 -5.32 -6.06 -1.22
CA LEU A 60 -6.45 -6.93 -0.86
C LEU A 60 -6.07 -8.42 -0.95
N ILE A 61 -5.38 -8.84 -2.01
CA ILE A 61 -4.88 -10.23 -2.14
C ILE A 61 -3.86 -10.55 -1.05
N LYS A 62 -2.99 -9.60 -0.67
CA LYS A 62 -2.04 -9.80 0.44
C LYS A 62 -2.76 -9.99 1.77
N ILE A 63 -3.79 -9.19 2.04
CA ILE A 63 -4.61 -9.33 3.25
C ILE A 63 -5.33 -10.69 3.23
N GLN A 64 -5.92 -11.09 2.10
CA GLN A 64 -6.58 -12.40 1.96
C GLN A 64 -5.63 -13.55 2.27
N LYS A 65 -4.39 -13.50 1.74
CA LYS A 65 -3.41 -14.59 1.89
C LYS A 65 -2.71 -14.62 3.25
N LEU A 66 -2.48 -13.46 3.87
CA LEU A 66 -1.61 -13.34 5.05
C LEU A 66 -2.38 -13.02 6.34
N GLY A 67 -3.63 -12.58 6.22
CA GLY A 67 -4.36 -11.93 7.30
C GLY A 67 -3.94 -10.46 7.49
N ILE A 68 -4.83 -9.67 8.11
CA ILE A 68 -4.65 -8.23 8.29
C ILE A 68 -3.48 -7.90 9.23
N GLU A 69 -3.27 -8.69 10.28
CA GLU A 69 -2.21 -8.42 11.27
C GLU A 69 -0.81 -8.55 10.67
N LYS A 70 -0.55 -9.67 9.97
CA LYS A 70 0.73 -9.90 9.29
C LYS A 70 0.95 -8.87 8.18
N TRP A 71 -0.11 -8.51 7.45
CA TRP A 71 -0.04 -7.47 6.44
C TRP A 71 0.33 -6.10 7.03
N ASN A 72 -0.25 -5.72 8.17
CA ASN A 72 0.07 -4.47 8.85
C ASN A 72 1.54 -4.41 9.26
N LYS A 73 2.08 -5.50 9.83
CA LYS A 73 3.51 -5.58 10.18
C LYS A 73 4.41 -5.40 8.96
N ILE A 74 4.09 -6.04 7.84
CA ILE A 74 4.83 -5.88 6.58
C ILE A 74 4.77 -4.42 6.12
N CYS A 75 3.60 -3.79 6.15
CA CYS A 75 3.45 -2.38 5.77
C CYS A 75 4.32 -1.45 6.62
N GLU A 76 4.38 -1.67 7.94
CA GLU A 76 5.23 -0.89 8.85
C GLU A 76 6.71 -1.07 8.54
N GLU A 77 7.16 -2.32 8.35
CA GLU A 77 8.55 -2.64 8.02
C GLU A 77 8.96 -2.02 6.67
N GLU A 78 8.13 -2.17 5.64
CA GLU A 78 8.39 -1.60 4.31
C GLU A 78 8.35 -0.07 4.31
N THR A 79 7.41 0.54 5.06
CA THR A 79 7.37 1.99 5.27
C THR A 79 8.66 2.46 5.94
N LYS A 80 9.10 1.76 7.00
CA LYS A 80 10.36 2.08 7.68
C LYS A 80 11.55 1.95 6.73
N ARG A 81 11.60 0.90 5.90
CA ARG A 81 12.62 0.70 4.89
C ARG A 81 12.63 1.83 3.87
N TYR A 82 11.49 2.15 3.28
CA TYR A 82 11.36 3.17 2.25
C TYR A 82 11.82 4.56 2.75
N TYR A 83 11.36 4.98 3.93
CA TYR A 83 11.63 6.33 4.43
C TYR A 83 12.95 6.46 5.20
N LYS A 84 13.41 5.41 5.89
CA LYS A 84 14.56 5.50 6.79
C LYS A 84 15.79 4.74 6.32
N ALA A 85 15.63 3.64 5.57
CA ALA A 85 16.77 2.83 5.16
C ALA A 85 17.61 3.50 4.08
N LYS A 86 18.81 2.97 3.90
CA LYS A 86 19.82 3.45 2.95
C LYS A 86 20.36 2.26 2.15
N LYS A 87 20.73 2.50 0.89
CA LYS A 87 21.40 1.50 0.04
C LYS A 87 22.90 1.71 0.06
N VAL A 88 23.64 0.63 0.25
CA VAL A 88 25.11 0.68 0.28
C VAL A 88 25.68 1.23 -1.03
N LYS A 89 25.12 0.82 -2.18
CA LYS A 89 25.45 1.32 -3.52
C LYS A 89 24.18 1.49 -4.37
N TYR A 90 24.36 1.86 -5.64
CA TYR A 90 23.28 1.97 -6.61
C TYR A 90 22.93 0.60 -7.19
N GLY A 91 21.63 0.30 -7.27
CA GLY A 91 21.09 -0.85 -8.01
C GLY A 91 21.13 -2.18 -7.24
N GLY A 92 19.97 -2.65 -6.78
CA GLY A 92 19.82 -4.01 -6.26
C GLY A 92 20.46 -4.31 -4.89
N ASP A 93 21.28 -3.42 -4.33
CA ASP A 93 21.90 -3.65 -3.03
C ASP A 93 20.89 -3.74 -1.87
N PRO A 94 21.18 -4.54 -0.83
CA PRO A 94 20.40 -4.59 0.39
C PRO A 94 20.24 -3.22 1.05
N LEU A 95 19.06 -2.98 1.63
CA LEU A 95 18.76 -1.81 2.43
C LEU A 95 19.25 -2.01 3.88
N THR A 96 20.00 -1.04 4.41
CA THR A 96 20.45 -1.03 5.81
C THR A 96 19.77 0.10 6.60
N LEU A 97 19.59 -0.10 7.91
CA LEU A 97 19.04 0.92 8.84
C LEU A 97 20.14 1.64 9.62
N GLU A 98 21.39 1.51 9.18
CA GLU A 98 22.58 2.05 9.85
C GLU A 98 22.69 3.57 9.70
N LYS A 99 23.57 4.19 10.50
CA LYS A 99 23.88 5.63 10.37
C LYS A 99 24.50 5.89 9.00
N LYS A 100 24.12 7.03 8.38
CA LYS A 100 24.59 7.43 7.05
C LYS A 100 26.12 7.58 7.05
N ASP A 101 26.82 6.71 6.33
CA ASP A 101 28.23 6.89 6.02
C ASP A 101 28.39 8.14 5.12
N PRO A 102 29.24 9.12 5.47
CA PRO A 102 29.49 10.29 4.62
C PRO A 102 30.05 9.95 3.23
N ASN A 103 30.53 8.72 3.01
CA ASN A 103 30.97 8.21 1.71
C ASN A 103 29.86 7.45 0.93
N MET A 104 28.71 7.21 1.56
CA MET A 104 27.54 6.56 0.94
C MET A 104 26.96 7.46 -0.16
N TYR A 105 26.73 6.90 -1.35
CA TYR A 105 26.28 7.63 -2.56
C TYR A 105 27.24 8.68 -3.10
N LYS A 106 28.55 8.56 -2.87
CA LYS A 106 29.50 9.30 -3.70
C LYS A 106 29.46 8.74 -5.11
N LYS A 107 29.04 9.55 -6.07
CA LYS A 107 29.17 9.25 -7.51
C LYS A 107 30.65 8.94 -7.73
N LYS A 108 30.98 7.72 -8.17
CA LYS A 108 32.36 7.42 -8.58
C LYS A 108 32.74 8.45 -9.65
N LYS A 109 33.82 9.20 -9.42
CA LYS A 109 34.42 10.06 -10.44
C LYS A 109 34.89 9.19 -11.60
#